data_AF-A0A7V0WBN2-F1
#
_entry.id   AF-A0A7V0WBN2-F1
#
_cell.length_a   1.000
_cell.length_b   1.000
_cell.length_c   1.000
_cell.angle_alpha   90.00
_cell.angle_beta   90.00
_cell.angle_gamma   90.00
#
_symmetry.space_group_name_H-M   'P 1'
#
loop_
_entity.id
_entity.type
_entity.pdbx_description
1 polymer ?
#
loop_
_entity_poly.entity_id
_entity_poly.type
_entity_poly.pdbx_seq_one_letter_code
_entity_poly.pdbx_strand_id
1 'polypeptide(L)'
;KGITGEIAKLVTYRGLGIFSFIIYASLSYLLMNSVEFALNAVLKTADKRAIHHSILISFGIITIIILLLLFSFALTTIAVIPPFLRNYLPNFEISVITGFLFKFIIPLALMWLIISILYLLLPFRRPKFNHALKAAFFVSIMLEFAKHIFTWYIGNVAKLGHIYGSLTAFIIFFLWIYYSSSIFLIGAEMINILSNKKEEVYEPSYW
;
A
#
# COMPACT_ATOMS: atom_id res chain seq x y z
N LYS A 1 -48.93 0.80 -2.57
CA LYS A 1 -47.54 0.93 -3.08
C LYS A 1 -46.62 0.30 -2.04
N GLY A 2 -46.49 -1.03 -2.10
CA GLY A 2 -45.91 -1.83 -1.02
C GLY A 2 -44.49 -2.29 -1.31
N ILE A 3 -43.86 -2.88 -0.30
CA ILE A 3 -42.50 -3.47 -0.28
C ILE A 3 -42.25 -4.38 -1.50
N THR A 4 -43.28 -5.01 -2.06
CA THR A 4 -43.24 -5.81 -3.28
C THR A 4 -42.79 -5.03 -4.53
N GLY A 5 -43.13 -3.74 -4.65
CA GLY A 5 -42.68 -2.89 -5.77
C GLY A 5 -41.22 -2.48 -5.68
N GLU A 6 -40.68 -2.34 -4.46
CA GLU A 6 -39.26 -2.08 -4.23
C GLU A 6 -38.41 -3.34 -4.46
N ILE A 7 -38.91 -4.52 -4.05
CA ILE A 7 -38.25 -5.80 -4.34
C ILE A 7 -38.21 -6.07 -5.85
N ALA A 8 -39.28 -5.77 -6.60
CA ALA A 8 -39.29 -5.91 -8.05
C ALA A 8 -38.21 -5.03 -8.73
N LYS A 9 -38.02 -3.79 -8.26
CA LYS A 9 -36.93 -2.93 -8.73
C LYS A 9 -35.55 -3.53 -8.44
N LEU A 10 -35.31 -4.05 -7.24
CA LEU A 10 -34.03 -4.68 -6.88
C LEU A 10 -33.71 -5.89 -7.78
N VAL A 11 -34.72 -6.66 -8.18
CA VAL A 11 -34.56 -7.76 -9.13
C VAL A 11 -34.25 -7.25 -10.55
N THR A 12 -34.86 -6.15 -10.99
CA THR A 12 -34.54 -5.49 -12.27
C THR A 12 -33.10 -4.93 -12.29
N TYR A 13 -32.62 -4.36 -11.19
CA TYR A 13 -31.24 -3.85 -11.05
C TYR A 13 -30.18 -4.92 -10.78
N ARG A 14 -30.58 -6.18 -10.57
CA ARG A 14 -29.65 -7.30 -10.33
C ARG A 14 -28.62 -7.49 -11.44
N GLY A 15 -29.01 -7.22 -12.70
CA GLY A 15 -28.11 -7.27 -13.86
C GLY A 15 -26.99 -6.22 -13.81
N LEU A 16 -27.28 -5.01 -13.31
CA LEU A 16 -26.30 -3.93 -13.12
C LEU A 16 -25.29 -4.28 -12.02
N GLY A 17 -25.73 -4.95 -10.96
CA GLY A 17 -24.85 -5.43 -9.88
C GLY A 17 -23.85 -6.49 -10.39
N ILE A 18 -24.33 -7.48 -11.14
CA ILE A 18 -23.47 -8.54 -11.71
C ILE A 18 -22.48 -7.95 -12.72
N PHE A 19 -22.92 -7.04 -13.58
CA PHE A 19 -22.06 -6.36 -14.55
C PHE A 19 -20.94 -5.57 -13.87
N SER A 20 -21.28 -4.80 -12.83
CA SER A 20 -20.30 -4.05 -12.04
C SER A 20 -19.29 -4.96 -11.35
N PHE A 21 -19.75 -6.10 -10.83
CA PHE A 21 -18.88 -7.10 -10.19
C PHE A 21 -17.88 -7.70 -11.20
N ILE A 22 -18.32 -8.02 -12.42
CA ILE A 22 -17.45 -8.56 -13.47
C ILE A 22 -16.40 -7.52 -13.88
N ILE A 23 -16.81 -6.26 -14.08
CA ILE A 23 -15.86 -5.17 -14.40
C ILE A 23 -14.83 -5.02 -13.29
N TYR A 24 -15.28 -4.98 -12.04
CA TYR A 24 -14.40 -4.83 -10.89
C TYR A 24 -13.39 -5.98 -10.80
N ALA A 25 -13.85 -7.23 -10.93
CA ALA A 25 -12.99 -8.41 -10.90
C ALA A 25 -11.94 -8.37 -12.03
N SER A 26 -12.35 -7.96 -13.23
CA SER A 26 -11.44 -7.82 -14.39
C SER A 26 -10.39 -6.73 -14.16
N LEU A 27 -10.80 -5.55 -13.71
CA LEU A 27 -9.90 -4.42 -13.49
C LEU A 27 -8.90 -4.70 -12.36
N SER A 28 -9.37 -5.35 -11.29
CA SER A 28 -8.52 -5.80 -10.18
C SER A 28 -7.47 -6.80 -10.64
N TYR A 29 -7.87 -7.78 -11.48
CA TYR A 29 -6.95 -8.74 -12.07
C TYR A 29 -5.88 -8.07 -12.94
N LEU A 30 -6.27 -7.11 -13.79
CA LEU A 30 -5.33 -6.35 -14.63
C LEU A 30 -4.32 -5.57 -13.79
N LEU A 31 -4.77 -4.92 -12.72
CA LEU A 31 -3.91 -4.18 -11.81
C LEU A 31 -2.90 -5.10 -11.13
N MET A 32 -3.36 -6.23 -10.59
CA MET A 32 -2.47 -7.20 -9.94
C MET A 32 -1.42 -7.74 -10.91
N ASN A 33 -1.85 -8.16 -12.10
CA ASN A 33 -0.93 -8.69 -13.12
C ASN A 33 0.10 -7.64 -13.56
N SER A 34 -0.27 -6.36 -13.62
CA SER A 34 0.66 -5.26 -13.92
C SER A 34 1.73 -5.10 -12.83
N VAL A 35 1.34 -5.13 -11.55
CA VAL A 35 2.28 -5.03 -10.43
C VAL A 35 3.19 -6.26 -10.36
N GLU A 36 2.63 -7.47 -10.51
CA GLU A 36 3.41 -8.71 -10.58
C GLU A 36 4.41 -8.67 -11.73
N PHE A 37 3.99 -8.23 -12.93
CA PHE A 37 4.85 -8.10 -14.09
C PHE A 37 6.02 -7.13 -13.85
N ALA A 38 5.73 -5.94 -13.29
CA ALA A 38 6.77 -4.96 -12.99
C ALA A 38 7.79 -5.48 -11.97
N LEU A 39 7.33 -6.15 -10.91
CA LEU A 39 8.22 -6.78 -9.92
C LEU A 39 9.05 -7.90 -10.52
N ASN A 40 8.44 -8.80 -11.29
CA ASN A 40 9.12 -9.92 -11.91
C ASN A 40 10.15 -9.44 -12.96
N ALA A 41 9.87 -8.34 -13.66
CA ALA A 41 10.81 -7.69 -14.58
C ALA A 41 12.05 -7.17 -13.85
N VAL A 42 11.88 -6.48 -12.72
CA VAL A 42 13.00 -5.96 -11.90
C VAL A 42 13.79 -7.09 -11.23
N LEU A 43 13.10 -8.14 -10.77
CA LEU A 43 13.70 -9.33 -10.15
C LEU A 43 14.28 -10.32 -11.17
N LYS A 44 14.16 -10.04 -12.47
CA LYS A 44 14.66 -10.87 -13.58
C LYS A 44 14.16 -12.32 -13.53
N THR A 45 12.89 -12.50 -13.20
CA THR A 45 12.24 -13.82 -13.17
C THR A 45 11.29 -13.97 -14.37
N ALA A 46 11.46 -15.02 -15.17
CA ALA A 46 10.71 -15.21 -16.41
C ALA A 46 9.37 -15.97 -16.23
N ASP A 47 9.06 -16.45 -15.02
CA ASP A 47 7.96 -17.36 -14.80
C ASP A 47 6.61 -16.65 -14.66
N LYS A 48 5.60 -17.18 -15.35
CA LYS A 48 4.20 -16.79 -15.22
C LYS A 48 3.48 -17.70 -14.25
N ARG A 49 2.72 -17.11 -13.32
CA ARG A 49 1.92 -17.85 -12.34
C ARG A 49 0.60 -18.31 -12.92
N ALA A 50 0.10 -19.47 -12.48
CA ALA A 50 -1.27 -19.88 -12.77
C ALA A 50 -2.28 -18.91 -12.14
N ILE A 51 -3.30 -18.54 -12.92
CA ILE A 51 -4.30 -17.50 -12.59
C ILE A 51 -4.95 -17.74 -11.21
N HIS A 52 -5.31 -18.99 -10.90
CA HIS A 52 -5.96 -19.34 -9.63
C HIS A 52 -5.10 -19.07 -8.39
N HIS A 53 -3.78 -19.25 -8.49
CA HIS A 53 -2.85 -18.99 -7.39
C HIS A 53 -2.60 -17.49 -7.17
N SER A 54 -2.59 -16.69 -8.25
CA SER A 54 -2.53 -15.23 -8.13
C SER A 54 -3.80 -14.71 -7.42
N ILE A 55 -4.99 -15.17 -7.82
CA ILE A 55 -6.26 -14.79 -7.17
C ILE A 55 -6.26 -15.09 -5.66
N LEU A 56 -5.83 -16.28 -5.24
CA LEU A 56 -5.77 -16.67 -3.83
C LEU A 56 -4.85 -15.75 -3.01
N ILE A 57 -3.71 -15.36 -3.57
CA ILE A 57 -2.78 -14.46 -2.90
C ILE A 57 -3.25 -13.01 -2.92
N SER A 58 -3.91 -12.57 -3.99
CA SER A 58 -4.59 -11.27 -4.04
C SER A 58 -5.60 -11.14 -2.91
N PHE A 59 -6.43 -12.17 -2.69
CA PHE A 59 -7.37 -12.19 -1.57
C PHE A 59 -6.66 -12.10 -0.22
N GLY A 60 -5.56 -12.84 -0.02
CA GLY A 60 -4.76 -12.76 1.20
C GLY A 60 -4.18 -11.37 1.44
N ILE A 61 -3.56 -10.77 0.42
CA ILE A 61 -2.97 -9.42 0.50
C ILE A 61 -4.03 -8.38 0.80
N ILE A 62 -5.17 -8.41 0.09
CA ILE A 62 -6.28 -7.47 0.31
C ILE A 62 -6.82 -7.60 1.73
N THR A 63 -7.01 -8.82 2.22
CA THR A 63 -7.49 -9.07 3.59
C THR A 63 -6.52 -8.50 4.63
N ILE A 64 -5.22 -8.73 4.44
CA ILE A 64 -4.18 -8.19 5.31
C ILE A 64 -4.18 -6.66 5.28
N ILE A 65 -4.25 -6.05 4.10
CA ILE A 65 -4.29 -4.58 3.97
C ILE A 65 -5.50 -4.00 4.70
N ILE A 66 -6.69 -4.60 4.54
CA ILE A 66 -7.90 -4.16 5.24
C ILE A 66 -7.72 -4.27 6.76
N LEU A 67 -7.18 -5.40 7.26
CA LEU A 67 -6.91 -5.58 8.69
C LEU A 67 -5.91 -4.54 9.22
N LEU A 68 -4.84 -4.25 8.48
CA LEU A 68 -3.86 -3.23 8.85
C LEU A 68 -4.47 -1.83 8.86
N LEU A 69 -5.36 -1.51 7.92
CA LEU A 69 -6.09 -0.23 7.90
C LEU A 69 -7.02 -0.09 9.11
N LEU A 70 -7.76 -1.15 9.45
CA LEU A 70 -8.60 -1.17 10.66
C LEU A 70 -7.77 -0.98 11.93
N PHE A 71 -6.62 -1.65 12.00
CA PHE A 71 -5.68 -1.48 13.11
C PHE A 71 -5.13 -0.05 13.19
N SER A 72 -4.75 0.54 12.05
CA SER A 72 -4.33 1.94 11.97
C SER A 72 -5.42 2.90 12.44
N PHE A 73 -6.67 2.64 12.06
CA PHE A 73 -7.81 3.46 12.47
C PHE A 73 -8.07 3.35 13.98
N ALA A 74 -8.00 2.14 14.54
CA ALA A 74 -8.10 1.92 15.98
C ALA A 74 -7.01 2.68 16.75
N LEU A 75 -5.76 2.60 16.29
CA LEU A 75 -4.65 3.35 16.88
C LEU A 75 -4.84 4.87 16.80
N THR A 76 -5.32 5.36 15.65
CA THR A 76 -5.63 6.79 15.48
C THR A 76 -6.72 7.24 16.43
N THR A 77 -7.77 6.42 16.61
CA THR A 77 -8.87 6.71 17.53
C THR A 77 -8.36 6.79 18.97
N ILE A 78 -7.54 5.83 19.39
CA ILE A 78 -6.90 5.83 20.72
C ILE A 78 -6.00 7.05 20.91
N ALA A 79 -5.29 7.51 19.87
CA ALA A 79 -4.42 8.68 19.95
C ALA A 79 -5.19 10.02 20.09
N VAL A 80 -6.47 10.07 19.73
CA VAL A 80 -7.34 11.27 19.86
C VAL A 80 -8.04 11.33 21.22
N ILE A 81 -8.18 10.20 21.93
CA ILE A 81 -8.79 10.12 23.26
C ILE A 81 -8.08 11.01 24.31
N PRO A 82 -6.74 11.06 24.40
CA PRO A 82 -6.06 11.82 25.44
C PRO A 82 -6.26 13.35 25.38
N PRO A 83 -6.18 14.05 24.23
CA PRO A 83 -6.53 15.47 24.17
C PRO A 83 -8.02 15.73 24.44
N PHE A 84 -8.92 14.78 24.12
CA PHE A 84 -10.34 14.89 24.47
C PHE A 84 -10.58 14.73 25.99
N LEU A 85 -9.88 13.80 26.65
CA LEU A 85 -9.94 13.62 28.11
C LEU A 85 -9.31 14.77 28.87
N ARG A 86 -8.31 15.46 28.32
CA ARG A 86 -7.69 16.63 28.97
C ARG A 86 -8.69 17.76 29.24
N ASN A 87 -9.77 17.85 28.46
CA ASN A 87 -10.87 18.79 28.70
C ASN A 87 -11.73 18.43 29.93
N TYR A 88 -11.68 17.17 30.39
CA TYR A 88 -12.45 16.67 31.53
C TYR A 88 -11.59 16.28 32.75
N LEU A 89 -10.30 15.95 32.55
CA LEU A 89 -9.33 15.51 33.56
C LEU A 89 -7.99 16.23 33.32
N PRO A 90 -7.74 17.40 33.95
CA PRO A 90 -6.58 18.25 33.67
C PRO A 90 -5.21 17.65 34.08
N ASN A 91 -5.19 16.60 34.91
CA ASN A 91 -3.96 15.95 35.40
C ASN A 91 -3.44 14.79 34.51
N PHE A 92 -4.07 14.54 33.36
CA PHE A 92 -3.61 13.51 32.42
C PHE A 92 -2.55 14.11 31.47
N GLU A 93 -1.31 14.21 31.94
CA GLU A 93 -0.19 14.63 31.09
C GLU A 93 0.30 13.47 30.21
N ILE A 94 -0.08 13.51 28.93
CA ILE A 94 0.54 12.64 27.93
C ILE A 94 1.90 13.24 27.61
N SER A 95 2.95 12.55 28.05
CA SER A 95 4.34 12.90 27.76
C SER A 95 4.55 13.12 26.26
N VAL A 96 5.31 14.16 25.90
CA VAL A 96 5.70 14.53 24.52
C VAL A 96 6.28 13.33 23.75
N ILE A 97 6.89 12.40 24.47
CA ILE A 97 7.46 11.14 23.98
C ILE A 97 6.38 10.25 23.34
N THR A 98 5.21 10.14 23.97
CA THR A 98 4.09 9.34 23.48
C THR A 98 3.54 9.95 22.19
N GLY A 99 3.39 11.27 22.11
CA GLY A 99 2.92 11.96 20.89
C GLY A 99 3.84 11.74 19.68
N PHE A 100 5.16 11.72 19.88
CA PHE A 100 6.14 11.45 18.83
C PHE A 100 6.07 10.00 18.32
N LEU A 101 5.96 9.03 19.24
CA LEU A 101 5.79 7.60 18.91
C LEU A 101 4.56 7.35 18.02
N PHE A 102 3.42 7.92 18.38
CA PHE A 102 2.19 7.75 17.62
C PHE A 102 2.23 8.42 16.25
N LYS A 103 2.92 9.56 16.11
CA LYS A 103 2.93 10.33 14.87
C LYS A 103 3.92 9.80 13.83
N PHE A 104 5.06 9.24 14.24
CA PHE A 104 6.13 8.87 13.32
C PHE A 104 6.47 7.38 13.35
N ILE A 105 6.58 6.77 14.55
CA ILE A 105 7.00 5.36 14.66
C ILE A 105 5.90 4.41 14.20
N ILE A 106 4.65 4.64 14.60
CA ILE A 106 3.53 3.76 14.22
C ILE A 106 3.29 3.76 12.70
N PRO A 107 3.16 4.92 12.01
CA PRO A 107 2.95 4.91 10.57
C PRO A 107 4.12 4.28 9.80
N LEU A 108 5.35 4.56 10.23
CA LEU A 108 6.54 3.96 9.62
C LEU A 108 6.55 2.44 9.79
N ALA A 109 6.23 1.93 10.97
CA ALA A 109 6.18 0.49 11.25
C ALA A 109 5.08 -0.20 10.44
N LEU A 110 3.90 0.42 10.34
CA LEU A 110 2.79 -0.10 9.54
C LEU A 110 3.16 -0.12 8.05
N MET A 111 3.76 0.97 7.55
CA MET A 111 4.21 1.07 6.16
C MET A 111 5.27 0.01 5.85
N TRP A 112 6.21 -0.18 6.77
CA TRP A 112 7.24 -1.21 6.66
C TRP A 112 6.64 -2.62 6.58
N LEU A 113 5.65 -2.93 7.43
CA LEU A 113 4.95 -4.21 7.39
C LEU A 113 4.21 -4.42 6.07
N ILE A 114 3.46 -3.42 5.59
CA ILE A 114 2.74 -3.50 4.32
C ILE A 114 3.70 -3.78 3.17
N ILE A 115 4.77 -2.98 3.04
CA ILE A 115 5.74 -3.14 1.96
C ILE A 115 6.48 -4.48 2.05
N SER A 116 6.80 -4.94 3.26
CA SER A 116 7.42 -6.25 3.48
C SER A 116 6.53 -7.39 2.99
N ILE A 117 5.23 -7.34 3.33
CA ILE A 117 4.24 -8.34 2.92
C ILE A 117 4.08 -8.31 1.39
N LEU A 118 4.02 -7.13 0.80
CA LEU A 118 3.96 -6.96 -0.65
C LEU A 118 5.17 -7.61 -1.33
N TYR A 119 6.40 -7.30 -0.90
CA TYR A 119 7.60 -7.90 -1.50
C TYR A 119 7.76 -9.40 -1.27
N LEU A 120 7.12 -9.97 -0.24
CA LEU A 120 7.22 -11.40 0.03
C LEU A 120 6.14 -12.21 -0.70
N LEU A 121 4.96 -11.62 -0.91
CA LEU A 121 3.79 -12.32 -1.46
C LEU A 121 3.53 -12.03 -2.94
N LEU A 122 3.85 -10.84 -3.45
CA LEU A 122 3.63 -10.48 -4.86
C LEU A 122 4.53 -11.24 -5.85
N PRO A 123 5.87 -11.27 -5.68
CA PRO A 123 6.74 -11.82 -6.72
C PRO A 123 6.59 -13.34 -6.83
N PHE A 124 6.78 -13.85 -8.05
CA PHE A 124 6.69 -15.29 -8.29
C PHE A 124 7.80 -16.05 -7.55
N ARG A 125 9.05 -15.61 -7.70
CA ARG A 125 10.19 -16.13 -6.95
C ARG A 125 10.29 -15.38 -5.64
N ARG A 126 9.94 -16.06 -4.54
CA ARG A 126 9.97 -15.47 -3.20
C ARG A 126 11.42 -15.09 -2.83
N PRO A 127 11.73 -13.80 -2.60
CA PRO A 127 13.05 -13.41 -2.14
C PRO A 127 13.29 -13.90 -0.71
N LYS A 128 14.57 -14.00 -0.30
CA LYS A 128 14.89 -14.34 1.09
C LYS A 128 14.30 -13.28 2.01
N PHE A 129 13.63 -13.71 3.08
CA PHE A 129 12.92 -12.85 4.03
C PHE A 129 13.77 -11.66 4.52
N ASN A 130 15.04 -11.92 4.84
CA ASN A 130 15.96 -10.87 5.31
C ASN A 130 16.28 -9.79 4.26
N HIS A 131 16.28 -10.13 2.96
CA HIS A 131 16.51 -9.13 1.91
C HIS A 131 15.25 -8.28 1.70
N ALA A 132 14.07 -8.92 1.70
CA ALA A 132 12.79 -8.22 1.60
C ALA A 132 12.59 -7.23 2.76
N LEU A 133 12.88 -7.62 4.01
CA LEU A 133 12.74 -6.73 5.17
C LEU A 133 13.66 -5.50 5.10
N LYS A 134 14.91 -5.68 4.67
CA LYS A 134 15.88 -4.58 4.54
C LYS A 134 15.46 -3.58 3.45
N ALA A 135 15.04 -4.09 2.29
CA ALA A 135 14.54 -3.24 1.21
C ALA A 135 13.23 -2.55 1.58
N ALA A 136 12.31 -3.26 2.23
CA ALA A 136 11.06 -2.70 2.71
C ALA A 136 11.29 -1.56 3.72
N PHE A 137 12.32 -1.67 4.57
CA PHE A 137 12.66 -0.63 5.54
C PHE A 137 13.15 0.64 4.86
N PHE A 138 14.00 0.49 3.84
CA PHE A 138 14.42 1.62 3.02
C PHE A 138 13.24 2.29 2.31
N VAL A 139 12.37 1.49 1.70
CA VAL A 139 11.19 1.98 0.98
C VAL A 139 10.17 2.62 1.90
N SER A 140 9.93 2.09 3.09
CA SER A 140 8.99 2.70 4.04
C SER A 140 9.45 4.08 4.49
N ILE A 141 10.75 4.27 4.74
CA ILE A 141 11.32 5.59 5.07
C ILE A 141 11.12 6.56 3.90
N MET A 142 11.46 6.13 2.68
CA MET A 142 11.31 6.97 1.48
C MET A 142 9.85 7.34 1.21
N LEU A 143 8.91 6.40 1.37
CA LEU A 143 7.47 6.65 1.19
C LEU A 143 6.91 7.56 2.29
N GLU A 144 7.37 7.42 3.53
CA GLU A 144 6.97 8.30 4.63
C GLU A 144 7.45 9.74 4.38
N PHE A 145 8.71 9.89 3.94
CA PHE A 145 9.26 11.18 3.55
C PHE A 145 8.51 11.79 2.36
N ALA A 146 8.26 11.00 1.32
CA ALA A 146 7.51 11.44 0.15
C ALA A 146 6.07 11.85 0.50
N LYS A 147 5.41 11.14 1.44
CA LYS A 147 4.09 11.51 1.96
C LYS A 147 4.10 12.89 2.60
N HIS A 148 5.12 13.20 3.39
CA HIS A 148 5.25 14.53 4.01
C HIS A 148 5.49 15.63 2.98
N ILE A 149 6.37 15.38 2.00
CA ILE A 149 6.61 16.30 0.89
C ILE A 149 5.32 16.56 0.10
N PHE A 150 4.60 15.50 -0.23
CA PHE A 150 3.35 15.61 -0.99
C PHE A 150 2.26 16.37 -0.23
N THR A 151 2.15 16.11 1.07
CA THR A 151 1.23 16.85 1.95
C THR A 151 1.55 18.35 1.93
N TRP A 152 2.84 18.69 2.01
CA TRP A 152 3.30 20.08 1.91
C TRP A 152 3.04 20.69 0.52
N TYR A 153 3.26 19.92 -0.56
CA TYR A 153 3.01 20.35 -1.94
C TYR A 153 1.54 20.68 -2.19
N ILE A 154 0.61 19.82 -1.75
CA ILE A 154 -0.83 20.10 -1.84
C ILE A 154 -1.21 21.31 -0.99
N GLY A 155 -0.67 21.40 0.22
CA GLY A 155 -1.01 22.47 1.16
C GLY A 155 -0.63 23.87 0.69
N ASN A 156 0.49 23.99 -0.04
CA ASN A 156 1.08 25.28 -0.41
C ASN A 156 1.02 25.57 -1.92
N VAL A 157 1.38 24.61 -2.76
CA VAL A 157 1.59 24.84 -4.21
C VAL A 157 0.33 24.58 -5.00
N ALA A 158 -0.40 23.49 -4.71
CA ALA A 158 -1.62 23.15 -5.44
C ALA A 158 -2.75 24.18 -5.27
N LYS A 159 -2.77 24.91 -4.14
CA LYS A 159 -3.73 26.00 -3.90
C LYS A 159 -3.51 27.23 -4.78
N LEU A 160 -2.28 27.44 -5.26
CA LEU A 160 -1.93 28.60 -6.07
C LEU A 160 -2.33 28.42 -7.55
N GLY A 161 -2.56 27.18 -7.99
CA GLY A 161 -2.80 26.80 -9.39
C GLY A 161 -4.24 26.45 -9.75
N HIS A 162 -5.23 27.24 -9.31
CA HIS A 162 -6.65 27.02 -9.61
C HIS A 162 -7.05 27.06 -11.11
N ILE A 163 -6.09 27.30 -12.01
CA ILE A 163 -6.29 27.47 -13.46
C ILE A 163 -7.00 26.25 -14.09
N TYR A 164 -6.72 25.03 -13.62
CA TYR A 164 -7.23 23.78 -14.22
C TYR A 164 -8.35 23.09 -13.41
N GLY A 165 -8.83 23.70 -12.32
CA GLY A 165 -9.97 23.19 -11.54
C GLY A 165 -9.82 21.73 -11.11
N SER A 166 -10.80 20.88 -11.44
CA SER A 166 -10.83 19.45 -11.07
C SER A 166 -9.75 18.60 -11.74
N LEU A 167 -9.22 19.03 -12.89
CA LEU A 167 -8.14 18.32 -13.60
C LEU A 167 -6.84 18.34 -12.79
N THR A 168 -6.61 19.40 -12.01
CA THR A 168 -5.45 19.51 -11.10
C THR A 168 -5.43 18.37 -10.09
N ALA A 169 -6.58 17.98 -9.53
CA ALA A 169 -6.66 16.88 -8.57
C ALA A 169 -6.24 15.54 -9.20
N PHE A 170 -6.66 15.31 -10.45
CA PHE A 170 -6.29 14.12 -11.20
C PHE A 170 -4.80 14.04 -11.50
N ILE A 171 -4.19 15.16 -11.93
CA ILE A 171 -2.74 15.24 -12.17
C ILE A 171 -1.95 15.01 -10.88
N ILE A 172 -2.38 15.63 -9.77
CA ILE A 172 -1.76 15.46 -8.45
C ILE A 172 -1.85 14.00 -7.99
N PHE A 173 -2.99 13.36 -8.20
CA PHE A 173 -3.18 11.95 -7.88
C PHE A 173 -2.25 11.04 -8.71
N PHE A 174 -2.09 11.32 -10.00
CA PHE A 174 -1.14 10.58 -10.83
C PHE A 174 0.31 10.80 -10.41
N LEU A 175 0.67 12.01 -10.02
CA LEU A 175 2.00 12.29 -9.47
C LEU A 175 2.25 11.42 -8.24
N TRP A 176 1.26 11.31 -7.34
CA TRP A 176 1.35 10.45 -6.16
C TRP A 176 1.65 8.99 -6.51
N ILE A 177 0.85 8.43 -7.43
CA ILE A 177 1.01 7.05 -7.88
C ILE A 177 2.38 6.88 -8.52
N TYR A 178 2.75 7.77 -9.44
CA TYR A 178 4.00 7.70 -10.18
C TYR A 178 5.20 7.59 -9.23
N TYR A 179 5.37 8.54 -8.32
CA TYR A 179 6.53 8.52 -7.44
C TYR A 179 6.47 7.33 -6.47
N SER A 180 5.27 6.97 -5.98
CA SER A 180 5.12 5.86 -5.01
C SER A 180 5.51 4.53 -5.65
N SER A 181 5.07 4.31 -6.89
CA SER A 181 5.44 3.15 -7.70
C SER A 181 6.92 3.15 -8.05
N SER A 182 7.53 4.30 -8.36
CA SER A 182 8.98 4.39 -8.60
C SER A 182 9.79 3.98 -7.37
N ILE A 183 9.48 4.54 -6.20
CA ILE A 183 10.16 4.17 -4.94
C ILE A 183 9.97 2.67 -4.64
N PHE A 184 8.77 2.15 -4.88
CA PHE A 184 8.48 0.73 -4.71
C PHE A 184 9.31 -0.17 -5.64
N LEU A 185 9.54 0.22 -6.90
CA LEU A 185 10.36 -0.56 -7.82
C LEU A 185 11.86 -0.48 -7.48
N ILE A 186 12.34 0.68 -7.00
CA ILE A 186 13.72 0.83 -6.50
C ILE A 186 13.99 -0.14 -5.34
N GLY A 187 13.03 -0.33 -4.43
CA GLY A 187 13.17 -1.34 -3.37
C GLY A 187 13.24 -2.77 -3.90
N ALA A 188 12.50 -3.09 -4.97
CA ALA A 188 12.59 -4.41 -5.61
C ALA A 188 13.96 -4.63 -6.25
N GLU A 189 14.56 -3.60 -6.84
CA GLU A 189 15.92 -3.67 -7.38
C GLU A 189 16.95 -3.87 -6.27
N MET A 190 16.79 -3.20 -5.12
CA MET A 190 17.62 -3.42 -3.94
C MET A 190 17.57 -4.89 -3.46
N ILE A 191 16.40 -5.54 -3.52
CA ILE A 191 16.28 -6.98 -3.22
C ILE A 191 17.11 -7.82 -4.20
N ASN A 192 17.03 -7.51 -5.50
CA ASN A 192 17.77 -8.22 -6.54
C ASN A 192 19.29 -8.13 -6.31
N ILE A 193 19.81 -6.92 -6.05
CA ILE A 193 21.23 -6.67 -5.76
C ILE A 193 21.69 -7.46 -4.52
N LEU A 194 20.89 -7.43 -3.45
CA LEU A 194 21.21 -8.15 -2.21
C LEU A 194 21.16 -9.67 -2.38
N SER A 195 20.33 -10.17 -3.29
CA SER A 195 20.24 -11.60 -3.61
C SER A 195 21.46 -12.07 -4.42
N ASN A 196 21.83 -11.34 -5.48
CA ASN A 196 22.93 -11.71 -6.37
C ASN A 196 24.30 -11.63 -5.68
N LYS A 197 24.53 -10.63 -4.82
CA LYS A 197 25.76 -10.51 -4.02
C LYS A 197 26.01 -11.73 -3.13
N LYS A 198 24.96 -12.49 -2.79
CA LYS A 198 25.10 -13.71 -2.00
C LYS A 198 25.38 -14.93 -2.87
N GLU A 199 24.96 -14.96 -4.14
CA GLU A 199 25.27 -16.06 -5.06
C GLU A 199 26.75 -16.02 -5.49
N GLU A 200 27.33 -14.85 -5.74
CA GLU A 200 28.78 -14.68 -6.00
C GLU A 200 29.69 -15.15 -4.85
N VAL A 201 29.20 -15.12 -3.60
CA VAL A 201 29.98 -15.52 -2.41
C VAL A 201 29.96 -17.05 -2.20
N TYR A 202 29.06 -17.78 -2.87
CA TYR A 202 28.91 -19.23 -2.72
C TYR A 202 29.43 -20.06 -3.89
N GLU A 203 29.96 -19.46 -4.96
CA GLU A 203 30.80 -20.19 -5.92
C GLU A 203 32.20 -20.31 -5.32
N PRO A 204 32.64 -21.52 -4.87
CA PRO A 204 34.04 -21.72 -4.56
C PRO A 204 34.78 -21.58 -5.88
N SER A 205 35.79 -20.72 -5.90
CA SER A 205 36.69 -20.63 -7.05
C SER A 205 37.42 -21.97 -7.19
N TYR A 206 36.87 -22.88 -7.98
CA TYR A 206 37.57 -24.10 -8.38
C TYR A 206 38.61 -23.71 -9.42
N TRP A 207 39.77 -23.31 -8.93
CA TRP A 207 41.05 -23.48 -9.62
C TRP A 207 41.70 -24.73 -9.04
#